data_AF-A0A5Q4BED4-F1
#
_entry.id   AF-A0A5Q4BED4-F1
#
_cell.length_a   1.000
_cell.length_b   1.000
_cell.length_c   1.000
_cell.angle_alpha   90.00
_cell.angle_beta   90.00
_cell.angle_gamma   90.00
#
_symmetry.space_group_name_H-M   'P 1'
#
loop_
_entity.id
_entity.type
_entity.pdbx_description
1 polymer ?
#
loop_
_entity_poly.entity_id
_entity_poly.type
_entity_poly.pdbx_seq_one_letter_code
_entity_poly.pdbx_strand_id
1 'polypeptide(L)'
;NFSYNQAVRVGDRIECAGQGMSQSGWDPKTAEFYKEINAQIDQAVNSYHVPINNEAMDATVGNFNRWMPNHRPIWTCVGVPRLGEDDMRVEIEVVAHDPEGAAKA
;
A
#
# COMPACT_ATOMS: atom_id res chain seq x y z
N ASN A 1 25.19 -1.41 -2.21
CA ASN A 1 24.31 -2.54 -1.86
C ASN A 1 23.54 -2.15 -0.62
N PHE A 2 22.23 -2.01 -0.70
CA PHE A 2 21.40 -1.70 0.47
C PHE A 2 21.17 -3.00 1.25
N SER A 3 21.44 -3.00 2.55
CA SER A 3 21.38 -4.20 3.39
C SER A 3 20.00 -4.35 4.03
N TYR A 4 18.98 -4.59 3.22
CA TYR A 4 17.59 -4.74 3.68
C TYR A 4 16.87 -5.90 2.98
N ASN A 5 15.78 -6.37 3.59
CA ASN A 5 14.88 -7.37 3.01
C ASN A 5 13.66 -6.67 2.41
N GLN A 6 13.18 -7.12 1.26
CA GLN A 6 11.98 -6.58 0.61
C GLN A 6 10.70 -6.90 1.39
N ALA A 7 10.63 -8.10 1.98
CA ALA A 7 9.56 -8.51 2.86
C ALA A 7 10.09 -9.51 3.89
N VAL A 8 9.52 -9.49 5.10
CA VAL A 8 9.85 -10.41 6.18
C VAL A 8 8.57 -10.92 6.82
N ARG A 9 8.46 -12.23 7.03
CA ARG A 9 7.39 -12.81 7.85
C ARG A 9 7.78 -12.75 9.33
N VAL A 10 6.89 -12.23 10.16
CA VAL A 10 7.00 -12.20 11.62
C VAL A 10 5.73 -12.81 12.20
N GLY A 11 5.78 -14.09 12.56
CA GLY A 11 4.60 -14.84 12.97
C GLY A 11 3.56 -14.92 11.85
N ASP A 12 2.33 -14.49 12.15
CA ASP A 12 1.21 -14.40 11.20
C ASP A 12 1.19 -13.11 10.38
N ARG A 13 2.21 -12.25 10.48
CA ARG A 13 2.29 -11.00 9.72
C ARG A 13 3.41 -11.04 8.68
N ILE A 14 3.20 -10.35 7.56
CA ILE A 14 4.21 -10.07 6.55
C ILE A 14 4.43 -8.56 6.52
N GLU A 15 5.63 -8.15 6.88
CA GLU A 15 6.09 -6.75 6.84
C GLU A 15 6.80 -6.51 5.51
N CYS A 16 6.34 -5.55 4.72
CA CYS A 16 6.96 -5.17 3.44
C CYS A 16 7.74 -3.87 3.59
N ALA A 17 8.96 -3.82 3.06
CA ALA A 17 9.71 -2.58 2.95
C ALA A 17 9.00 -1.58 2.04
N GLY A 18 9.21 -0.28 2.29
CA GLY A 18 8.69 0.81 1.48
C GLY A 18 9.01 0.64 -0.01
N GLN A 19 7.98 0.74 -0.85
CA GLN A 19 8.13 0.64 -2.30
C GLN A 19 7.86 1.99 -2.95
N GLY A 20 8.85 2.48 -3.68
CA GLY A 20 8.73 3.68 -4.50
C GLY A 20 8.00 3.41 -5.80
N MET A 21 7.09 4.31 -6.18
CA MET A 21 6.53 4.35 -7.53
C MET A 21 6.90 5.65 -8.23
N SER A 22 7.37 5.52 -9.48
CA SER A 22 7.56 6.64 -10.40
C SER A 22 6.32 6.86 -11.27
N GLN A 23 6.26 7.98 -11.98
CA GLN A 23 5.08 8.51 -12.67
C GLN A 23 4.56 7.63 -13.84
N SER A 24 5.30 6.62 -14.30
CA SER A 24 4.96 5.81 -15.48
C SER A 24 4.22 4.52 -15.12
N GLY A 25 2.91 4.61 -14.86
CA GLY A 25 2.08 3.41 -14.61
C GLY A 25 0.58 3.62 -14.37
N TRP A 26 0.04 4.83 -14.59
CA TRP A 26 -1.29 5.21 -14.09
C TRP A 26 -2.38 5.17 -15.18
N ASP A 27 -3.39 4.31 -15.03
CA ASP A 27 -4.63 4.31 -15.82
C ASP A 27 -5.87 4.05 -14.91
N PRO A 28 -6.76 5.05 -14.71
CA PRO A 28 -7.74 5.07 -13.63
C PRO A 28 -9.19 4.77 -14.07
N LYS A 29 -9.46 3.61 -14.68
CA LYS A 29 -10.85 3.28 -15.10
C LYS A 29 -11.44 2.02 -14.47
N THR A 30 -12.51 2.31 -13.72
CA THR A 30 -13.69 1.55 -13.29
C THR A 30 -13.66 0.79 -11.95
N ALA A 31 -14.72 0.99 -11.15
CA ALA A 31 -15.04 0.30 -9.90
C ALA A 31 -16.56 0.24 -9.68
N GLU A 32 -17.05 -0.89 -9.14
CA GLU A 32 -18.38 -1.05 -8.51
C GLU A 32 -18.26 -1.86 -7.19
N PHE A 33 -19.23 -1.67 -6.29
CA PHE A 33 -19.27 -1.91 -4.82
C PHE A 33 -19.37 -3.39 -4.35
N TYR A 34 -19.11 -3.69 -3.05
CA TYR A 34 -19.95 -4.44 -2.05
C TYR A 34 -19.23 -4.65 -0.69
N LYS A 35 -19.96 -5.09 0.36
CA LYS A 35 -19.60 -5.03 1.81
C LYS A 35 -19.42 -6.42 2.44
N GLU A 36 -18.32 -6.63 3.18
CA GLU A 36 -18.26 -7.47 4.39
C GLU A 36 -17.17 -6.97 5.35
N ILE A 37 -17.38 -7.11 6.67
CA ILE A 37 -16.67 -6.36 7.73
C ILE A 37 -15.43 -7.08 8.30
N ASN A 38 -15.34 -8.40 8.15
CA ASN A 38 -14.35 -9.21 8.87
C ASN A 38 -12.93 -9.18 8.27
N ALA A 39 -12.72 -8.49 7.15
CA ALA A 39 -11.41 -8.34 6.51
C ALA A 39 -10.67 -7.05 6.92
N GLN A 40 -11.23 -6.18 7.76
CA GLN A 40 -10.71 -4.81 7.97
C GLN A 40 -9.36 -4.71 8.72
N ILE A 41 -8.77 -5.84 9.11
CA ILE A 41 -7.44 -5.92 9.77
C ILE A 41 -6.37 -6.46 8.80
N ASP A 42 -6.72 -6.92 7.59
CA ASP A 42 -5.82 -7.71 6.75
C ASP A 42 -4.66 -6.92 6.15
N GLN A 43 -4.79 -5.60 5.97
CA GLN A 43 -3.71 -4.76 5.47
C GLN A 43 -3.70 -3.37 6.13
N ALA A 44 -2.55 -3.01 6.73
CA ALA A 44 -2.25 -1.63 7.09
C ALA A 44 -1.40 -1.04 5.98
N VAL A 45 -1.82 0.10 5.46
CA VAL A 45 -1.11 0.84 4.40
C VAL A 45 -0.70 2.19 4.94
N ASN A 46 0.59 2.49 4.90
CA ASN A 46 1.12 3.84 5.09
C ASN A 46 1.64 4.33 3.74
N SER A 47 1.26 5.54 3.34
CA SER A 47 1.83 6.15 2.14
C SER A 47 2.38 7.55 2.39
N TYR A 48 3.54 7.78 1.78
CA TYR A 48 4.33 9.00 1.90
C TYR A 48 4.42 9.66 0.52
N HIS A 49 3.91 10.88 0.38
CA HIS A 49 3.70 11.53 -0.92
C HIS A 49 4.53 12.78 -1.12
N VAL A 50 4.99 12.99 -2.36
CA VAL A 50 5.68 14.19 -2.83
C VAL A 50 5.23 14.54 -4.27
N PRO A 51 4.42 15.59 -4.49
CA PRO A 51 3.64 16.34 -3.49
C PRO A 51 2.36 15.59 -3.06
N ILE A 52 1.85 15.88 -1.86
CA ILE A 52 0.52 15.44 -1.44
C ILE A 52 -0.55 16.42 -1.95
N ASN A 53 -1.33 16.01 -2.94
CA ASN A 53 -2.40 16.80 -3.56
C ASN A 53 -3.63 15.93 -3.88
N ASN A 54 -4.70 16.54 -4.37
CA ASN A 54 -5.94 15.82 -4.69
C ASN A 54 -5.73 14.73 -5.74
N GLU A 55 -4.89 14.97 -6.74
CA GLU A 55 -4.56 13.97 -7.76
C GLU A 55 -3.91 12.73 -7.13
N ALA A 56 -2.92 12.91 -6.25
CA ALA A 56 -2.26 11.82 -5.54
C ALA A 56 -3.23 11.05 -4.62
N MET A 57 -4.15 11.75 -3.95
CA MET A 57 -5.18 11.13 -3.11
C MET A 57 -6.17 10.32 -3.95
N ASP A 58 -6.75 10.91 -4.99
CA ASP A 58 -7.71 10.27 -5.88
C ASP A 58 -7.09 9.04 -6.55
N ALA A 59 -5.82 9.14 -6.95
CA ALA A 59 -5.10 8.05 -7.56
C ALA A 59 -4.84 6.90 -6.56
N THR A 60 -4.50 7.21 -5.31
CA THR A 60 -4.33 6.19 -4.25
C THR A 60 -5.66 5.47 -3.98
N VAL A 61 -6.75 6.23 -3.84
CA VAL A 61 -8.10 5.67 -3.64
C VAL A 61 -8.54 4.84 -4.85
N GLY A 62 -8.27 5.31 -6.07
CA GLY A 62 -8.52 4.56 -7.30
C GLY A 62 -7.79 3.22 -7.32
N ASN A 63 -6.53 3.19 -6.89
CA ASN A 63 -5.76 1.94 -6.77
C ASN A 63 -6.32 1.01 -5.69
N PHE A 64 -6.73 1.52 -4.53
CA PHE A 64 -7.40 0.71 -3.52
C PHE A 64 -8.68 0.08 -4.07
N ASN A 65 -9.52 0.86 -4.77
CA ASN A 65 -10.73 0.33 -5.37
C ASN A 65 -10.44 -0.72 -6.45
N ARG A 66 -9.39 -0.54 -7.25
CA ARG A 66 -9.02 -1.45 -8.33
C ARG A 66 -8.42 -2.76 -7.82
N TRP A 67 -7.48 -2.68 -6.89
CA TRP A 67 -6.65 -3.81 -6.47
C TRP A 67 -7.13 -4.46 -5.17
N MET A 68 -7.92 -3.75 -4.38
CA MET A 68 -8.56 -4.24 -3.15
C MET A 68 -10.09 -4.02 -3.20
N PRO A 69 -10.80 -4.43 -4.26
CA PRO A 69 -12.23 -4.13 -4.42
C PRO A 69 -13.11 -4.65 -3.28
N ASN A 70 -12.66 -5.70 -2.58
CA ASN A 70 -13.38 -6.35 -1.49
C ASN A 70 -12.74 -6.10 -0.10
N HIS A 71 -11.75 -5.22 -0.01
CA HIS A 71 -11.02 -4.96 1.22
C HIS A 71 -10.77 -3.46 1.39
N ARG A 72 -10.99 -2.96 2.61
CA ARG A 72 -10.69 -1.57 2.94
C ARG A 72 -9.53 -1.57 3.93
N PRO A 73 -8.32 -1.22 3.48
CA PRO A 73 -7.18 -1.18 4.38
C PRO A 73 -7.34 -0.04 5.39
N ILE A 74 -6.71 -0.20 6.54
CA ILE A 74 -6.45 0.95 7.41
C ILE A 74 -5.35 1.76 6.71
N TRP A 75 -5.65 3.02 6.39
CA TRP A 75 -4.74 3.86 5.61
C TRP A 75 -4.33 5.12 6.36
N THR A 76 -3.01 5.33 6.47
CA THR A 76 -2.40 6.60 6.87
C THR A 76 -1.70 7.23 5.67
N CYS A 77 -1.95 8.52 5.43
CA CYS A 77 -1.36 9.28 4.33
C CYS A 77 -0.63 10.51 4.87
N VAL A 78 0.66 10.65 4.52
CA VAL A 78 1.51 11.74 5.01
C VAL A 78 2.26 12.40 3.85
N GLY A 79 2.27 13.73 3.81
CA GLY A 79 3.15 14.48 2.92
C GLY A 79 4.57 14.55 3.49
N VAL A 80 5.58 14.27 2.68
CA VAL A 80 7.00 14.31 3.09
C VAL A 80 7.79 15.28 2.19
N PRO A 81 8.98 15.75 2.61
CA PRO A 81 9.75 16.70 1.78
C PRO A 81 10.51 16.02 0.63
N ARG A 82 10.82 14.72 0.72
CA ARG A 82 11.57 13.94 -0.28
C ARG A 82 11.35 12.43 -0.05
N LEU A 83 11.59 11.62 -1.08
CA LEU A 83 11.63 10.15 -1.05
C LEU A 83 13.03 9.61 -1.38
N GLY A 84 13.19 8.28 -1.44
CA GLY A 84 14.47 7.63 -1.72
C GLY A 84 15.14 8.07 -3.02
N GLU A 85 14.36 8.23 -4.09
CA GLU A 85 14.81 8.71 -5.41
C GLU A 85 14.06 9.99 -5.83
N ASP A 86 14.70 10.84 -6.63
CA ASP A 86 14.15 12.14 -7.05
C ASP A 86 12.87 12.02 -7.92
N ASP A 87 12.73 10.93 -8.67
CA ASP A 87 11.58 10.67 -9.54
C ASP A 87 10.44 9.91 -8.86
N MET A 88 10.63 9.50 -7.59
CA MET A 88 9.54 8.93 -6.79
C MET A 88 8.50 10.00 -6.46
N ARG A 89 7.23 9.60 -6.47
CA ARG A 89 6.09 10.47 -6.09
C ARG A 89 5.32 9.95 -4.89
N VAL A 90 5.38 8.64 -4.68
CA VAL A 90 4.82 7.97 -3.52
C VAL A 90 5.75 6.85 -3.08
N GLU A 91 5.87 6.67 -1.78
CA GLU A 91 6.42 5.46 -1.16
C GLU A 91 5.32 4.81 -0.32
N ILE A 92 5.12 3.50 -0.49
CA ILE A 92 4.06 2.75 0.18
C ILE A 92 4.69 1.65 1.05
N GLU A 93 4.33 1.65 2.32
CA GLU A 93 4.66 0.60 3.29
C GLU A 93 3.37 -0.18 3.59
N VAL A 94 3.47 -1.51 3.58
CA VAL A 94 2.33 -2.39 3.78
C VAL A 94 2.67 -3.46 4.79
N VAL A 95 1.73 -3.73 5.69
CA VAL A 95 1.75 -4.94 6.51
C VAL A 95 0.53 -5.78 6.18
N ALA A 96 0.75 -7.04 5.87
CA ALA A 96 -0.31 -8.01 5.60
C ALA A 96 -0.46 -9.01 6.75
N HIS A 97 -1.69 -9.43 7.03
CA HIS A 97 -1.99 -10.53 7.95
C HIS A 97 -2.23 -11.82 7.16
N ASP A 98 -1.50 -12.88 7.50
CA ASP A 98 -1.56 -14.19 6.85
C ASP A 98 -1.34 -15.33 7.88
N PRO A 99 -2.36 -15.63 8.71
CA PRO A 99 -2.30 -16.71 9.70
C PRO A 99 -2.28 -18.11 9.06
N GLU A 100 -2.91 -18.29 7.90
CA GLU A 100 -2.91 -19.58 7.21
C GLU A 100 -1.53 -19.94 6.65
N GLY A 101 -0.84 -18.96 6.04
CA GLY A 101 0.53 -19.16 5.56
C GLY A 101 1.50 -19.39 6.71
N ALA A 102 1.30 -18.72 7.85
CA ALA A 102 2.10 -18.95 9.05
C ALA A 102 1.91 -20.35 9.63
N ALA A 103 0.68 -20.88 9.63
CA ALA A 103 0.41 -22.24 10.10
C ALA A 103 1.01 -23.34 9.21
N LYS A 104 1.41 -23.00 7.98
CA LYS A 104 2.00 -23.93 6.99
C LYS A 104 3.54 -23.87 6.94
N ALA A 105 4.16 -22.89 7.59
CA ALA A 105 5.60 -22.67 7.61
C ALA A 105 6.28 -23.47 8.74
#